data_AF-A0A8T4MPY5-F1
#
_entry.id   AF-A0A8T4MPY5-F1
#
_cell.length_a   1.000
_cell.length_b   1.000
_cell.length_c   1.000
_cell.angle_alpha   90.00
_cell.angle_beta   90.00
_cell.angle_gamma   90.00
#
_symmetry.space_group_name_H-M   'P 1'
#
loop_
_entity.id
_entity.type
_entity.pdbx_description
1 polymer ?
#
loop_
_entity_poly.entity_id
_entity_poly.type
_entity_poly.pdbx_seq_one_letter_code
_entity_poly.pdbx_strand_id
1 'polypeptide(L)'
;MPRKQITDKQKEKAWKLYNNDNSISYIARTIGVSYASAWIITEGRKRGFKSRSEYQEHLAQQRGFKSYSEYQKHLAQQKGFKNISEYQEHLAQQKGFKSYREYQEHLGKKRQKKELNTKLSILINLRLKELGKSQKWLANELNITESATSRYVSGKTTPKRSLQEKLFRILRFPYNTLDDLLED
;
A
#
# COMPACT_ATOMS: atom_id res chain seq x y z
N MET A 1 8.39 5.07 5.10
CA MET A 1 8.51 3.90 4.20
C MET A 1 7.19 3.66 3.47
N PRO A 2 7.15 3.55 2.12
CA PRO A 2 6.01 2.88 1.47
C PRO A 2 5.87 1.47 2.06
N ARG A 3 4.65 0.96 2.26
CA ARG A 3 4.47 -0.48 2.51
C ARG A 3 4.91 -1.19 1.23
N LYS A 4 6.11 -1.79 1.23
CA LYS A 4 6.57 -2.66 0.15
C LYS A 4 5.55 -3.79 0.05
N GLN A 5 4.82 -3.86 -1.06
CA GLN A 5 3.87 -4.95 -1.27
C GLN A 5 4.67 -6.24 -1.41
N ILE A 6 4.22 -7.31 -0.75
CA ILE A 6 4.88 -8.62 -0.80
C ILE A 6 4.71 -9.16 -2.22
N THR A 7 5.83 -9.37 -2.91
CA THR A 7 5.85 -9.93 -4.25
C THR A 7 5.39 -11.39 -4.24
N ASP A 8 4.88 -11.89 -5.37
CA ASP A 8 4.45 -13.29 -5.45
C ASP A 8 5.63 -14.25 -5.25
N LYS A 9 6.82 -13.89 -5.75
CA LYS A 9 8.08 -14.58 -5.46
C LYS A 9 8.38 -14.67 -3.95
N GLN A 10 8.13 -13.58 -3.20
CA GLN A 10 8.28 -13.59 -1.74
C GLN A 10 7.23 -14.49 -1.06
N LYS A 11 5.98 -14.52 -1.55
CA LYS A 11 4.93 -15.39 -1.00
C LYS A 11 5.27 -16.87 -1.20
N GLU A 12 5.70 -17.23 -2.41
CA GLU A 12 6.12 -18.61 -2.72
C GLU A 12 7.34 -19.02 -1.89
N LYS A 13 8.35 -18.15 -1.80
CA LYS A 13 9.53 -18.41 -0.96
C LYS A 13 9.15 -18.57 0.52
N ALA A 14 8.26 -17.72 1.03
CA ALA A 14 7.77 -17.82 2.40
C ALA A 14 7.06 -19.16 2.66
N TRP A 15 6.23 -19.59 1.72
CA TRP A 15 5.49 -20.86 1.82
C TRP A 15 6.43 -22.07 1.82
N LYS A 16 7.44 -22.07 0.93
CA LYS A 16 8.48 -23.13 0.91
C LYS A 16 9.24 -23.21 2.23
N LEU A 17 9.67 -22.07 2.77
CA LEU A 17 10.39 -22.02 4.04
C LEU A 17 9.51 -22.49 5.22
N TYR A 18 8.23 -22.11 5.23
CA TYR A 18 7.28 -22.53 6.24
C TYR A 18 7.03 -24.04 6.24
N ASN A 19 6.95 -24.67 5.07
CA ASN A 19 6.81 -26.13 4.96
C ASN A 19 8.08 -26.89 5.36
N ASN A 20 9.23 -26.22 5.45
CA ASN A 20 10.47 -26.76 6.00
C ASN A 20 10.62 -26.44 7.50
N ASP A 21 9.51 -26.24 8.21
CA ASP A 21 9.43 -25.97 9.66
C ASP A 21 10.25 -24.76 10.15
N ASN A 22 10.55 -23.80 9.26
CA ASN A 22 11.24 -22.58 9.67
C ASN A 22 10.30 -21.67 10.48
N SER A 23 10.83 -21.08 11.54
CA SER A 23 10.09 -20.09 12.34
C SER A 23 9.64 -18.89 11.49
N ILE A 24 8.47 -18.33 11.82
CA ILE A 24 7.94 -17.12 11.14
C ILE A 24 8.93 -15.96 11.22
N SER A 25 9.66 -15.82 12.34
CA SER A 25 10.70 -14.81 12.51
C SER A 25 11.85 -14.99 11.53
N TYR A 26 12.30 -16.23 11.30
CA TYR A 26 13.30 -16.53 10.28
C TYR A 26 12.78 -16.18 8.89
N ILE A 27 11.58 -16.63 8.54
CA ILE A 27 10.95 -16.37 7.25
C ILE A 27 10.87 -14.86 6.98
N ALA A 28 10.39 -14.09 7.96
CA ALA A 28 10.26 -12.64 7.88
C ALA A 28 11.60 -11.95 7.54
N ARG A 29 12.68 -12.33 8.24
CA ARG A 29 14.03 -11.80 7.96
C ARG A 29 14.50 -12.21 6.57
N THR A 30 14.36 -13.48 6.22
CA THR A 30 14.87 -14.07 4.97
C THR A 30 14.22 -13.48 3.72
N ILE A 31 12.96 -13.06 3.79
CA ILE A 31 12.24 -12.45 2.66
C ILE A 31 12.11 -10.92 2.78
N GLY A 32 12.64 -10.32 3.85
CA GLY A 32 12.64 -8.89 4.06
C GLY A 32 11.23 -8.29 4.29
N VAL A 33 10.39 -8.95 5.09
CA VAL A 33 9.05 -8.46 5.45
C VAL A 33 8.84 -8.45 6.97
N SER A 34 7.78 -7.77 7.43
CA SER A 34 7.43 -7.79 8.86
C SER A 34 7.00 -9.19 9.33
N TYR A 35 7.16 -9.49 10.62
CA TYR A 35 6.64 -10.73 11.22
C TYR A 35 5.16 -10.96 10.88
N ALA A 36 4.32 -9.94 11.04
CA ALA A 36 2.89 -10.04 10.74
C ALA A 36 2.61 -10.34 9.25
N SER A 37 3.44 -9.80 8.35
CA SER A 37 3.36 -10.10 6.92
C SER A 37 3.73 -11.55 6.63
N ALA A 38 4.83 -12.04 7.20
CA ALA A 38 5.26 -13.43 7.06
C ALA A 38 4.21 -14.39 7.64
N TRP A 39 3.65 -14.07 8.81
CA TRP A 39 2.59 -14.85 9.46
C TRP A 39 1.35 -14.96 8.57
N ILE A 40 0.86 -13.85 8.00
CA ILE A 40 -0.35 -13.87 7.15
C ILE A 40 -0.17 -14.73 5.89
N ILE A 41 0.98 -14.64 5.23
CA ILE A 41 1.23 -15.42 3.99
C ILE A 41 1.61 -16.89 4.25
N THR A 42 1.77 -17.28 5.52
CA THR A 42 2.11 -18.65 5.95
C THR A 42 1.00 -19.20 6.86
N GLU A 43 1.15 -19.13 8.18
CA GLU A 43 0.18 -19.61 9.16
C GLU A 43 -1.25 -19.09 8.91
N GLY A 44 -1.38 -17.80 8.60
CA GLY A 44 -2.67 -17.20 8.26
C GLY A 44 -3.31 -17.87 7.04
N ARG A 45 -2.52 -18.09 5.97
CA ARG A 45 -2.93 -18.82 4.77
C ARG A 45 -3.31 -20.27 5.09
N LYS A 46 -2.53 -20.98 5.91
CA LYS A 46 -2.84 -22.35 6.35
C LYS A 46 -4.18 -22.43 7.07
N ARG A 47 -4.51 -21.39 7.84
CA ARG A 47 -5.79 -21.24 8.56
C ARG A 47 -6.93 -20.69 7.69
N GLY A 48 -6.73 -20.53 6.40
CA GLY A 48 -7.76 -20.09 5.45
C GLY A 48 -7.92 -18.57 5.31
N PHE A 49 -7.13 -17.76 6.02
CA PHE A 49 -7.21 -16.29 5.88
C PHE A 49 -6.53 -15.82 4.59
N LYS A 50 -7.26 -15.06 3.78
CA LYS A 50 -6.78 -14.48 2.52
C LYS A 50 -6.07 -13.14 2.74
N SER A 51 -6.33 -12.48 3.87
CA SER A 51 -5.74 -11.18 4.18
C SER A 51 -5.61 -10.90 5.67
N ARG A 52 -4.77 -9.90 5.99
CA ARG A 52 -4.67 -9.36 7.35
C ARG A 52 -6.01 -8.80 7.83
N SER A 53 -6.79 -8.15 6.96
CA SER A 53 -8.06 -7.56 7.34
C SER A 53 -9.07 -8.64 7.75
N GLU A 54 -9.14 -9.73 6.99
CA GLU A 54 -9.99 -10.88 7.32
C GLU A 54 -9.59 -11.51 8.66
N TYR A 55 -8.29 -11.66 8.90
CA TYR A 55 -7.81 -12.13 10.20
C TYR A 55 -8.14 -11.16 11.35
N GLN A 56 -8.03 -9.84 11.13
CA GLN A 56 -8.39 -8.82 12.12
C GLN A 56 -9.89 -8.81 12.42
N GLU A 57 -10.72 -9.04 11.41
CA GLU A 57 -12.17 -9.19 11.54
C GLU A 57 -12.51 -10.41 12.39
N HIS A 58 -11.94 -11.56 12.06
CA HIS A 58 -12.07 -12.79 12.85
C HIS A 58 -11.63 -12.60 14.31
N LEU A 59 -10.51 -11.92 14.54
CA LEU A 59 -10.03 -11.59 15.90
C LEU A 59 -10.94 -10.63 16.68
N ALA A 60 -11.65 -9.75 15.99
CA ALA A 60 -12.63 -8.86 16.62
C ALA A 60 -13.89 -9.66 17.00
N GLN A 61 -14.36 -10.54 16.12
CA GLN A 61 -15.49 -11.42 16.37
C GLN A 61 -15.24 -12.41 17.51
N GLN A 62 -14.04 -12.99 17.60
CA GLN A 62 -13.64 -13.82 18.75
C GLN A 62 -13.65 -13.06 20.08
N ARG A 63 -13.54 -11.72 20.05
CA ARG A 63 -13.65 -10.85 21.24
C ARG A 63 -15.08 -10.34 21.49
N GLY A 64 -16.07 -10.85 20.75
CA GLY A 64 -17.48 -10.49 20.92
C GLY A 64 -17.92 -9.23 20.17
N PHE A 65 -17.07 -8.66 19.31
CA PHE A 65 -17.44 -7.49 18.49
C PHE A 65 -18.04 -7.93 17.16
N LYS A 66 -19.04 -7.20 16.64
CA LYS A 66 -19.65 -7.54 15.34
C LYS A 66 -18.70 -7.27 14.18
N SER A 67 -17.76 -6.33 14.37
CA SER A 67 -16.74 -6.03 13.38
C SER A 67 -15.44 -5.47 13.94
N TYR A 68 -14.38 -5.46 13.13
CA TYR A 68 -13.15 -4.77 13.47
C TYR A 68 -13.35 -3.26 13.68
N SER A 69 -14.27 -2.63 12.95
CA SER A 69 -14.59 -1.20 13.11
C SER A 69 -15.19 -0.90 14.49
N GLU A 70 -16.11 -1.76 14.94
CA GLU A 70 -16.69 -1.66 16.28
C GLU A 70 -15.63 -1.85 17.37
N TYR A 71 -14.75 -2.85 17.19
CA TYR A 71 -13.62 -3.07 18.08
C TYR A 71 -12.69 -1.84 18.13
N GLN A 72 -12.40 -1.21 17.00
CA GLN A 72 -11.58 0.01 16.96
C GLN A 72 -12.26 1.19 17.66
N LYS A 73 -13.58 1.34 17.54
CA LYS A 73 -14.35 2.35 18.25
C LYS A 73 -14.27 2.11 19.76
N HIS A 74 -14.44 0.87 20.19
CA HIS A 74 -14.28 0.48 21.60
C HIS A 74 -12.88 0.79 22.14
N LEU A 75 -11.82 0.51 21.37
CA LEU A 75 -10.44 0.87 21.77
C LEU A 75 -10.23 2.38 21.89
N ALA A 76 -10.85 3.20 21.04
CA ALA A 76 -10.79 4.66 21.17
C ALA A 76 -11.52 5.12 22.44
N GLN A 77 -12.68 4.53 22.75
CA GLN A 77 -13.45 4.82 23.96
C GLN A 77 -12.72 4.42 25.24
N GLN A 78 -12.04 3.26 25.26
CA GLN A 78 -11.18 2.87 26.39
C GLN A 78 -10.06 3.87 26.66
N LYS A 79 -9.64 4.63 25.64
CA LYS A 79 -8.63 5.70 25.77
C LYS A 79 -9.24 7.08 26.08
N GLY A 80 -10.53 7.15 26.37
CA GLY A 80 -11.23 8.38 26.72
C GLY A 80 -11.75 9.21 25.54
N PHE A 81 -11.72 8.67 24.30
CA PHE A 81 -12.21 9.38 23.10
C PHE A 81 -13.60 8.92 22.72
N LYS A 82 -14.47 9.83 22.26
CA LYS A 82 -15.85 9.50 21.86
C LYS A 82 -15.90 8.59 20.64
N ASN A 83 -14.95 8.77 19.72
CA ASN A 83 -14.84 8.01 18.49
C ASN A 83 -13.41 7.98 17.93
N ILE A 84 -13.21 7.18 16.88
CA ILE A 84 -11.90 7.01 16.23
C ILE A 84 -11.39 8.32 15.63
N SER A 85 -12.25 9.17 15.09
CA SER A 85 -11.86 10.44 14.45
C SER A 85 -11.24 11.39 15.47
N GLU A 86 -11.85 11.53 16.65
CA GLU A 86 -11.31 12.33 17.75
C GLU A 86 -9.96 11.79 18.23
N TYR A 87 -9.84 10.46 18.33
CA TYR A 87 -8.56 9.83 18.67
C TYR A 87 -7.48 10.11 17.61
N GLN A 88 -7.83 10.08 16.32
CA GLN A 88 -6.90 10.38 15.22
C GLN A 88 -6.48 11.85 15.20
N GLU A 89 -7.41 12.76 15.51
CA GLU A 89 -7.16 14.20 15.65
C GLU A 89 -6.16 14.45 16.77
N HIS A 90 -6.39 13.87 17.95
CA HIS A 90 -5.49 13.95 19.09
C HIS A 90 -4.09 13.39 18.77
N LEU A 91 -4.00 12.25 18.08
CA LEU A 91 -2.71 11.69 17.64
C LEU A 91 -1.97 12.59 16.64
N ALA A 92 -2.69 13.33 15.79
CA ALA A 92 -2.08 14.30 14.88
C ALA A 92 -1.53 15.50 15.66
N GLN A 93 -2.30 16.00 16.63
CA GLN A 93 -1.89 17.10 17.52
C GLN A 93 -0.68 16.74 18.38
N GLN A 94 -0.64 15.51 18.93
CA GLN A 94 0.55 15.01 19.64
C GLN A 94 1.81 14.98 18.76
N LYS A 95 1.66 14.89 17.43
CA LYS A 95 2.77 14.93 16.47
C LYS A 95 3.10 16.36 16.00
N GLY A 96 2.47 17.37 16.58
CA GLY A 96 2.70 18.78 16.27
C GLY A 96 1.90 19.32 15.08
N PHE A 97 0.87 18.61 14.62
CA PHE A 97 -0.02 19.09 13.54
C PHE A 97 -1.26 19.75 14.12
N LYS A 98 -1.77 20.81 13.51
CA LYS A 98 -2.99 21.49 13.98
C LYS A 98 -4.23 20.62 13.79
N SER A 99 -4.21 19.74 12.80
CA SER A 99 -5.30 18.79 12.55
C SER A 99 -4.86 17.48 11.92
N TYR A 100 -5.74 16.47 11.98
CA TYR A 100 -5.57 15.22 11.23
C TYR A 100 -5.47 15.47 9.72
N ARG A 101 -6.23 16.44 9.19
CA ARG A 101 -6.16 16.81 7.77
C ARG A 101 -4.76 17.33 7.41
N GLU A 102 -4.21 18.24 8.20
CA GLU A 102 -2.85 18.76 7.98
C GLU A 102 -1.81 17.64 8.04
N TYR A 103 -1.95 16.72 9.01
CA TYR A 103 -1.09 15.55 9.10
C TYR A 103 -1.17 14.67 7.84
N GLN A 104 -2.37 14.45 7.29
CA GLN A 104 -2.55 13.69 6.04
C GLN A 104 -1.92 14.40 4.84
N GLU A 105 -2.03 15.72 4.75
CA GLU A 105 -1.40 16.53 3.71
C GLU A 105 0.13 16.45 3.79
N HIS A 106 0.69 16.54 5.01
CA HIS A 106 2.12 16.35 5.25
C HIS A 106 2.60 14.97 4.78
N LEU A 107 1.88 13.90 5.14
CA LEU A 107 2.18 12.55 4.67
C LEU A 107 2.06 12.43 3.15
N GLY A 108 1.11 13.14 2.54
CA GLY A 108 0.94 13.24 1.09
C GLY A 108 2.16 13.86 0.40
N LYS A 109 2.62 15.01 0.88
CA LYS A 109 3.85 15.67 0.39
C LYS A 109 5.07 14.77 0.55
N LYS A 110 5.19 14.08 1.70
CA LYS A 110 6.27 13.11 1.95
C LYS A 110 6.23 11.92 0.97
N ARG A 111 5.04 11.49 0.52
CA ARG A 111 4.92 10.43 -0.52
C ARG A 111 5.35 10.93 -1.89
N GLN A 112 4.96 12.15 -2.28
CA GLN A 112 5.33 12.73 -3.57
C GLN A 112 6.85 12.90 -3.74
N LYS A 113 7.55 13.23 -2.65
CA LYS A 113 9.01 13.36 -2.61
C LYS A 113 9.78 12.03 -2.62
N LYS A 114 9.08 10.88 -2.66
CA LYS A 114 9.78 9.59 -2.80
C LYS A 114 10.34 9.50 -4.21
N GLU A 115 11.60 9.08 -4.31
CA GLU A 115 12.31 8.91 -5.58
C GLU A 115 11.45 8.20 -6.63
N LEU A 116 10.89 7.02 -6.31
CA LEU A 116 10.01 6.28 -7.21
C LEU A 116 8.83 7.11 -7.74
N ASN A 117 8.15 7.83 -6.85
CA ASN A 117 6.99 8.64 -7.21
C ASN A 117 7.39 9.81 -8.10
N THR A 118 8.54 10.42 -7.83
CA THR A 118 9.09 11.53 -8.61
C THR A 118 9.56 11.04 -9.98
N LYS A 119 10.40 9.99 -10.06
CA LYS A 119 10.88 9.37 -11.31
C LYS A 119 9.70 9.01 -12.22
N LEU A 120 8.73 8.25 -11.70
CA LEU A 120 7.55 7.83 -12.48
C LEU A 120 6.73 9.03 -12.97
N SER A 121 6.46 10.01 -12.10
CA SER A 121 5.70 11.21 -12.46
C SER A 121 6.36 11.99 -13.59
N ILE A 122 7.68 12.20 -13.52
CA ILE A 122 8.45 12.88 -14.57
C ILE A 122 8.38 12.10 -15.87
N LEU A 123 8.62 10.79 -15.84
CA LEU A 123 8.57 9.94 -17.03
C LEU A 123 7.20 9.97 -17.73
N ILE A 124 6.11 9.84 -16.97
CA ILE A 124 4.76 9.90 -17.53
C ILE A 124 4.54 11.27 -18.21
N ASN A 125 4.91 12.38 -17.54
CA ASN A 125 4.72 13.71 -18.11
C ASN A 125 5.53 13.93 -19.39
N LEU A 126 6.81 13.55 -19.39
CA LEU A 126 7.68 13.66 -20.56
C LEU A 126 7.11 12.87 -21.73
N ARG A 127 6.74 11.60 -21.50
CA ARG A 127 6.22 10.76 -22.57
C ARG A 127 4.87 11.23 -23.09
N LEU A 128 3.97 11.69 -22.22
CA LEU A 128 2.69 12.26 -22.67
C LEU A 128 2.91 13.49 -23.55
N LYS A 129 3.89 14.34 -23.21
CA LYS A 129 4.28 15.50 -24.02
C LYS A 129 4.85 15.08 -25.38
N GLU A 130 5.78 14.12 -25.41
CA GLU A 130 6.37 13.58 -26.65
C GLU A 130 5.33 12.96 -27.59
N LEU A 131 4.34 12.25 -27.02
CA LEU A 131 3.27 11.63 -27.79
C LEU A 131 2.13 12.60 -28.17
N GLY A 132 2.15 13.84 -27.66
CA GLY A 132 1.06 14.80 -27.81
C GLY A 132 -0.27 14.31 -27.21
N LYS A 133 -0.21 13.54 -26.09
CA LYS A 133 -1.37 12.91 -25.46
C LYS A 133 -1.71 13.55 -24.12
N SER A 134 -2.99 13.49 -23.75
CA SER A 134 -3.49 14.01 -22.48
C SER A 134 -3.54 12.93 -21.39
N GLN A 135 -3.69 13.36 -20.13
CA GLN A 135 -3.93 12.45 -19.01
C GLN A 135 -5.24 11.67 -19.18
N LYS A 136 -6.25 12.29 -19.81
CA LYS A 136 -7.52 11.65 -20.13
C LYS A 136 -7.36 10.51 -21.13
N TRP A 137 -6.54 10.71 -22.17
CA TRP A 137 -6.20 9.64 -23.10
C TRP A 137 -5.56 8.45 -22.37
N LEU A 138 -4.57 8.71 -21.50
CA LEU A 138 -3.91 7.65 -20.74
C LEU A 138 -4.86 6.92 -19.78
N ALA A 139 -5.80 7.64 -19.16
CA ALA A 139 -6.82 7.05 -18.30
C ALA A 139 -7.71 6.05 -19.07
N ASN A 140 -8.14 6.43 -20.28
CA ASN A 140 -8.94 5.58 -21.16
C ASN A 140 -8.16 4.33 -21.58
N GLU A 141 -6.91 4.48 -22.04
CA GLU A 141 -6.08 3.34 -22.44
C GLU A 141 -5.86 2.36 -21.28
N LEU A 142 -5.67 2.87 -20.07
CA LEU A 142 -5.50 2.07 -18.87
C LEU A 142 -6.81 1.45 -18.36
N ASN A 143 -7.96 1.92 -18.82
CA ASN A 143 -9.28 1.63 -18.26
C ASN A 143 -9.37 1.97 -16.76
N ILE A 144 -8.94 3.18 -16.41
CA ILE A 144 -9.00 3.73 -15.04
C ILE A 144 -9.59 5.14 -15.04
N THR A 145 -9.92 5.64 -13.86
CA THR A 145 -10.43 7.01 -13.73
C THR A 145 -9.33 8.04 -13.99
N GLU A 146 -9.70 9.20 -14.56
CA GLU A 146 -8.79 10.34 -14.73
C GLU A 146 -8.16 10.78 -13.40
N SER A 147 -8.90 10.65 -12.30
CA SER A 147 -8.40 10.90 -10.95
C SER A 147 -7.24 9.96 -10.55
N ALA A 148 -7.28 8.69 -10.94
CA ALA A 148 -6.18 7.76 -10.69
C ALA A 148 -4.94 8.16 -11.52
N THR A 149 -5.13 8.44 -12.82
CA THR A 149 -4.05 8.90 -13.70
C THR A 149 -3.43 10.20 -13.20
N SER A 150 -4.24 11.19 -12.82
CA SER A 150 -3.79 12.46 -12.26
C SER A 150 -2.91 12.27 -11.01
N ARG A 151 -3.24 11.29 -10.14
CA ARG A 151 -2.40 10.97 -8.98
C ARG A 151 -1.06 10.34 -9.36
N TYR A 152 -0.99 9.57 -10.45
CA TYR A 152 0.29 9.05 -10.97
C TYR A 152 1.12 10.17 -11.57
N VAL A 153 0.49 10.99 -12.42
CA VAL A 153 1.13 12.11 -13.11
C VAL A 153 1.65 13.16 -12.13
N SER A 154 0.98 13.37 -11.00
CA SER A 154 1.42 14.28 -9.92
C SER A 154 2.31 13.62 -8.85
N GLY A 155 2.69 12.36 -9.03
CA GLY A 155 3.52 11.62 -8.07
C GLY A 155 2.83 11.37 -6.71
N LYS A 156 1.52 11.61 -6.57
CA LYS A 156 0.77 11.37 -5.32
C LYS A 156 0.74 9.89 -4.96
N THR A 157 0.72 9.01 -5.95
CA THR A 157 0.75 7.55 -5.78
C THR A 157 1.36 6.89 -7.01
N THR A 158 1.61 5.59 -6.92
CA THR A 158 2.02 4.73 -8.03
C THR A 158 0.93 3.72 -8.38
N PRO A 159 0.91 3.18 -9.62
CA PRO A 159 -0.03 2.15 -10.04
C PRO A 159 0.20 0.82 -9.30
N LYS A 160 -0.88 0.05 -9.12
CA LYS A 160 -0.81 -1.34 -8.63
C LYS A 160 -0.02 -2.20 -9.61
N ARG A 161 0.58 -3.28 -9.13
CA ARG A 161 1.40 -4.21 -9.93
C ARG A 161 0.71 -4.67 -11.21
N SER A 162 -0.56 -5.06 -11.11
CA SER A 162 -1.38 -5.51 -12.24
C SER A 162 -1.56 -4.47 -13.37
N LEU A 163 -1.28 -3.20 -13.10
CA LEU A 163 -1.43 -2.10 -14.05
C LEU A 163 -0.08 -1.60 -14.59
N GLN A 164 1.04 -1.98 -13.96
CA GLN A 164 2.37 -1.46 -14.28
C GLN A 164 2.80 -1.85 -15.70
N GLU A 165 2.71 -3.14 -16.03
CA GLU A 165 3.07 -3.64 -17.37
C GLU A 165 2.28 -2.93 -18.46
N LYS A 166 0.96 -2.82 -18.28
CA LYS A 166 0.08 -2.12 -19.23
C LYS A 166 0.47 -0.64 -19.37
N LEU A 167 0.76 0.05 -18.26
CA LEU A 167 1.21 1.44 -18.26
C LEU A 167 2.50 1.63 -19.05
N PHE A 168 3.53 0.85 -18.74
CA PHE A 168 4.82 1.00 -19.42
C PHE A 168 4.74 0.63 -20.90
N ARG A 169 3.94 -0.39 -21.26
CA ARG A 169 3.66 -0.73 -22.65
C ARG A 169 2.97 0.40 -23.42
N ILE A 170 1.91 1.00 -22.86
CA ILE A 170 1.20 2.14 -23.48
C ILE A 170 2.15 3.32 -23.68
N LEU A 171 2.99 3.58 -22.69
CA LEU A 171 3.97 4.68 -22.72
C LEU A 171 5.29 4.30 -23.42
N ARG A 172 5.36 3.11 -24.03
CA ARG A 172 6.53 2.63 -24.81
C ARG A 172 7.85 2.73 -24.03
N PHE A 173 7.82 2.39 -22.75
CA PHE A 173 9.02 2.28 -21.93
C PHE A 173 9.57 0.85 -21.93
N PRO A 174 10.89 0.66 -21.78
CA PRO A 174 11.52 -0.67 -21.74
C PRO A 174 11.36 -1.37 -20.38
N TYR A 175 10.49 -0.88 -19.50
CA TYR A 175 10.25 -1.44 -18.17
C TYR A 175 8.94 -2.23 -18.15
N ASN A 176 8.83 -3.23 -17.28
CA ASN A 176 7.60 -3.96 -17.02
C ASN A 176 7.05 -3.65 -15.61
N THR A 177 7.94 -3.29 -14.68
CA THR A 177 7.60 -3.03 -13.29
C THR A 177 8.22 -1.74 -12.76
N LEU A 178 7.71 -1.25 -11.64
CA LEU A 178 8.32 -0.13 -10.92
C LEU A 178 9.66 -0.48 -10.28
N ASP A 179 9.95 -1.77 -10.08
CA ASP A 179 11.23 -2.22 -9.56
C ASP A 179 12.31 -2.02 -10.64
N ASP A 180 12.02 -2.38 -11.91
CA ASP A 180 12.90 -2.14 -13.06
C ASP A 180 13.28 -0.66 -13.20
N LEU A 181 12.31 0.25 -12.96
CA LEU A 181 12.51 1.69 -13.01
C LEU A 181 13.41 2.23 -11.89
N LEU A 182 13.50 1.55 -10.76
CA LEU A 182 14.35 1.96 -9.64
C LEU A 182 15.78 1.45 -9.76
N GLU A 183 15.97 0.38 -10.52
CA GLU A 183 17.27 -0.24 -10.77
C GLU A 183 18.05 0.47 -11.91
N ASP A 184 17.39 1.36 -12.65
CA ASP A 184 17.92 2.25 -13.70
C ASP A 184 18.22 3.67 -13.16
#